data_AF-A0A108GP56-F1
#
_entry.id   AF-A0A108GP56-F1
#
_cell.length_a   1.000
_cell.length_b   1.000
_cell.length_c   1.000
_cell.angle_alpha   90.00
_cell.angle_beta   90.00
_cell.angle_gamma   90.00
#
_symmetry.space_group_name_H-M   'P 1'
#
loop_
_entity.id
_entity.type
_entity.pdbx_description
1 polymer ?
#
loop_
_entity_poly.entity_id
_entity_poly.type
_entity_poly.pdbx_seq_one_letter_code
_entity_poly.pdbx_strand_id
1 'polypeptide(L)'
;MNFDPIASKERGFSPGMLQFYLGTQYDPAHPMGNIAQAELGTVIKAWLVGLEKEVAPILPRSVEWLADAIERREKFGGEPNFHLRTLYWAKAIADWMDTGWNSAEWENARVFEEAAWRNEMRPWPTNEIIRDGLDDYMAFAYQAGDDATPDGMEGFENGIQMYEHWVNDKPPSLKKTLKPREYAYALCLYGARPEIADANAYTPEALFEAGRRMLKANLESKWFGAGQFIRGATWLKIVYWKGDGSLTPLQTILKAYDDMPNVKRPDFVVG
;
A
#
# COMPACT_ATOMS: atom_id res chain seq x y z
N MET A 1 5.42 -10.24 15.95
CA MET A 1 6.82 -10.58 15.68
C MET A 1 7.40 -9.45 14.85
N ASN A 2 8.65 -9.06 15.09
CA ASN A 2 9.26 -7.98 14.31
C ASN A 2 9.81 -8.56 12.99
N PHE A 3 9.89 -7.73 11.95
CA PHE A 3 10.51 -8.13 10.69
C PHE A 3 11.99 -8.46 10.91
N ASP A 4 12.40 -9.66 10.48
CA ASP A 4 13.78 -10.12 10.54
C ASP A 4 14.31 -10.31 9.10
N PRO A 5 15.19 -9.42 8.60
CA PRO A 5 15.69 -9.50 7.24
C PRO A 5 16.68 -10.65 7.05
N ILE A 6 17.39 -11.09 8.09
CA ILE A 6 18.32 -12.22 8.03
C ILE A 6 17.52 -13.51 7.87
N ALA A 7 16.60 -13.77 8.80
CA ALA A 7 15.75 -14.96 8.74
C ALA A 7 14.85 -14.96 7.49
N SER A 8 14.38 -13.79 7.05
CA SER A 8 13.61 -13.65 5.81
C SER A 8 14.41 -14.07 4.59
N LYS A 9 15.69 -13.68 4.49
CA LYS A 9 16.58 -14.10 3.40
C LYS A 9 16.86 -15.60 3.45
N GLU A 10 17.32 -16.09 4.60
CA GLU A 10 17.74 -17.49 4.76
C GLU A 10 16.61 -18.49 4.55
N ARG A 11 15.42 -18.21 5.10
CA ARG A 11 14.30 -19.15 5.08
C ARG A 11 13.32 -18.85 3.96
N GLY A 12 13.00 -17.57 3.75
CA GLY A 12 12.02 -17.13 2.76
C GLY A 12 12.52 -17.20 1.32
N PHE A 13 13.85 -17.15 1.12
CA PHE A 13 14.49 -17.16 -0.19
C PHE A 13 15.67 -18.15 -0.25
N SER A 14 15.52 -19.30 0.42
CA SER A 14 16.42 -20.43 0.18
C SER A 14 16.40 -20.81 -1.32
N PRO A 15 17.43 -21.48 -1.87
CA PRO A 15 17.49 -21.81 -3.29
C PRO A 15 16.24 -22.52 -3.81
N GLY A 16 15.65 -23.43 -3.03
CA GLY A 16 14.41 -24.12 -3.39
C GLY A 16 13.19 -23.19 -3.42
N MET A 17 13.08 -22.24 -2.48
CA MET A 17 12.01 -21.25 -2.49
C MET A 17 12.13 -20.28 -3.66
N LEU A 18 13.35 -19.82 -3.95
CA LEU A 18 13.60 -18.96 -5.10
C LEU A 18 13.26 -19.68 -6.41
N GLN A 19 13.66 -20.95 -6.55
CA GLN A 19 13.28 -21.78 -7.69
C GLN A 19 11.76 -21.95 -7.80
N PHE A 20 11.06 -22.13 -6.68
CA PHE A 20 9.60 -22.21 -6.65
C PHE A 20 8.96 -20.92 -7.20
N TYR A 21 9.33 -19.75 -6.67
CA TYR A 21 8.75 -18.47 -7.12
C TYR A 21 9.06 -18.17 -8.59
N LEU A 22 10.29 -18.45 -9.04
CA LEU A 22 10.69 -18.24 -10.43
C LEU A 22 10.01 -19.24 -11.37
N GLY A 23 9.75 -20.46 -10.89
CA GLY A 23 9.15 -21.55 -11.65
C GLY A 23 7.63 -21.50 -11.78
N THR A 24 6.92 -20.60 -11.08
CA THR A 24 5.46 -20.46 -11.21
C THR A 24 5.09 -20.16 -12.67
N GLN A 25 4.17 -20.97 -13.23
CA GLN A 25 3.64 -20.79 -14.58
C GLN A 25 2.18 -20.38 -14.52
N TYR A 26 1.72 -19.69 -15.57
CA TYR A 26 0.30 -19.35 -15.69
C TYR A 26 -0.52 -20.62 -15.87
N ASP A 27 -1.59 -20.75 -15.07
CA ASP A 27 -2.55 -21.83 -15.19
C ASP A 27 -3.97 -21.25 -15.10
N PRO A 28 -4.76 -21.27 -16.20
CA PRO A 28 -6.11 -20.71 -16.22
C PRO A 28 -7.09 -21.45 -15.29
N ALA A 29 -6.73 -22.62 -14.76
CA ALA A 29 -7.54 -23.32 -13.76
C ALA A 29 -7.34 -22.77 -12.33
N HIS A 30 -6.35 -21.91 -12.12
CA HIS A 30 -6.03 -21.31 -10.82
C HIS A 30 -6.38 -19.81 -10.78
N PRO A 31 -6.61 -19.24 -9.58
CA PRO A 31 -6.82 -17.81 -9.41
C PRO A 31 -5.49 -17.05 -9.55
N MET A 32 -5.04 -16.86 -10.79
CA MET A 32 -3.74 -16.28 -11.10
C MET A 32 -3.58 -14.84 -10.61
N GLY A 33 -4.66 -14.07 -10.48
CA GLY A 33 -4.63 -12.74 -9.87
C GLY A 33 -4.30 -12.80 -8.37
N ASN A 34 -4.94 -13.70 -7.63
CA ASN A 34 -4.59 -13.96 -6.23
C ASN A 34 -3.12 -14.43 -6.08
N ILE A 35 -2.66 -15.30 -6.98
CA ILE A 35 -1.27 -15.76 -6.99
C ILE A 35 -0.32 -14.59 -7.23
N ALA A 36 -0.58 -13.76 -8.25
CA ALA A 36 0.22 -12.59 -8.56
C ALA A 36 0.26 -11.57 -7.41
N GLN A 37 -0.84 -11.38 -6.69
CA GLN A 37 -0.85 -10.53 -5.50
C GLN A 37 0.08 -11.07 -4.39
N ALA A 38 0.08 -12.39 -4.15
CA ALA A 38 1.00 -13.00 -3.19
C ALA A 38 2.47 -12.92 -3.66
N GLU A 39 2.71 -13.10 -4.96
CA GLU A 39 4.03 -12.93 -5.58
C GLU A 39 4.54 -11.49 -5.44
N LEU A 40 3.69 -10.48 -5.64
CA LEU A 40 4.05 -9.08 -5.43
C LEU A 40 4.50 -8.80 -4.00
N GLY A 41 3.78 -9.33 -3.00
CA GLY A 41 4.23 -9.28 -1.61
C GLY A 41 5.60 -9.94 -1.38
N THR A 42 5.86 -11.02 -2.12
CA THR A 42 7.15 -11.73 -2.11
C THR A 42 8.25 -10.90 -2.76
N VAL A 43 7.98 -10.20 -3.87
CA VAL A 43 8.93 -9.28 -4.52
C VAL A 43 9.33 -8.14 -3.58
N ILE A 44 8.36 -7.50 -2.92
CA ILE A 44 8.63 -6.43 -1.94
C ILE A 44 9.51 -6.97 -0.80
N LYS A 45 9.19 -8.16 -0.29
CA LYS A 45 10.00 -8.82 0.74
C LYS A 45 11.42 -9.12 0.24
N ALA A 46 11.58 -9.56 -1.00
CA ALA A 46 12.88 -9.84 -1.62
C ALA A 46 13.74 -8.57 -1.75
N TRP A 47 13.13 -7.45 -2.15
CA TRP A 47 13.79 -6.15 -2.22
C TRP A 47 14.31 -5.72 -0.85
N LEU A 48 13.51 -5.88 0.21
CA LEU A 48 13.92 -5.60 1.59
C LEU A 48 15.13 -6.42 2.05
N VAL A 49 15.42 -7.58 1.42
CA VAL A 49 16.57 -8.44 1.75
C VAL A 49 17.66 -8.46 0.68
N GLY A 50 17.65 -7.48 -0.22
CA GLY A 50 18.70 -7.30 -1.24
C GLY A 50 18.75 -8.45 -2.24
N LEU A 51 17.59 -8.84 -2.77
CA LEU A 51 17.44 -9.85 -3.82
C LEU A 51 16.70 -9.29 -5.04
N GLU A 52 16.86 -7.99 -5.35
CA GLU A 52 16.07 -7.35 -6.40
C GLU A 52 16.32 -7.96 -7.78
N LYS A 53 17.58 -8.34 -8.07
CA LYS A 53 17.96 -8.94 -9.35
C LYS A 53 17.42 -10.34 -9.50
N GLU A 54 17.46 -11.12 -8.43
CA GLU A 54 17.05 -12.51 -8.40
C GLU A 54 15.54 -12.67 -8.63
N VAL A 55 14.72 -11.72 -8.15
CA VAL A 55 13.26 -11.75 -8.33
C VAL A 55 12.76 -10.87 -9.47
N ALA A 56 13.65 -10.19 -10.21
CA ALA A 56 13.29 -9.24 -11.25
C ALA A 56 12.24 -9.77 -12.27
N PRO A 57 12.28 -11.05 -12.72
CA PRO A 57 11.27 -11.57 -13.65
C PRO A 57 9.85 -11.67 -13.10
N ILE A 58 9.68 -11.68 -11.76
CA ILE A 58 8.38 -11.93 -11.11
C ILE A 58 7.46 -10.71 -11.25
N LEU A 59 8.02 -9.49 -11.20
CA LEU A 59 7.23 -8.26 -11.22
C LEU A 59 6.43 -8.07 -12.53
N PRO A 60 7.06 -8.06 -13.74
CA PRO A 60 6.30 -7.88 -14.98
C PRO A 60 5.26 -8.99 -15.20
N ARG A 61 5.59 -10.24 -14.83
CA ARG A 61 4.65 -11.36 -14.84
C ARG A 61 3.43 -11.11 -13.93
N SER A 62 3.67 -10.59 -12.73
CA SER A 62 2.61 -10.25 -11.79
C SER A 62 1.71 -9.14 -12.33
N VAL A 63 2.29 -8.13 -12.99
CA VAL A 63 1.53 -7.04 -13.65
C VAL A 63 0.59 -7.62 -14.70
N GLU A 64 1.07 -8.51 -15.57
CA GLU A 64 0.28 -9.17 -16.61
C GLU A 64 -0.86 -10.02 -16.02
N TRP A 65 -0.56 -10.86 -15.01
CA TRP A 65 -1.55 -11.74 -14.40
C TRP A 65 -2.62 -10.98 -13.61
N LEU A 66 -2.25 -9.88 -12.94
CA LEU A 66 -3.21 -9.00 -12.28
C LEU A 66 -4.13 -8.32 -13.30
N ALA A 67 -3.59 -7.87 -14.44
CA ALA A 67 -4.40 -7.27 -15.50
C ALA A 67 -5.42 -8.27 -16.09
N ASP A 68 -4.99 -9.48 -16.43
CA ASP A 68 -5.88 -10.54 -16.94
C ASP A 68 -6.96 -10.92 -15.91
N ALA A 69 -6.59 -11.05 -14.63
CA ALA A 69 -7.53 -11.36 -13.56
C ALA A 69 -8.57 -10.25 -13.34
N ILE A 70 -8.16 -8.98 -13.43
CA ILE A 70 -9.07 -7.82 -13.37
C ILE A 70 -10.04 -7.83 -14.56
N GLU A 71 -9.53 -8.01 -15.79
CA GLU A 71 -10.34 -8.05 -17.01
C GLU A 71 -11.40 -9.14 -16.95
N ARG A 72 -11.03 -10.33 -16.47
CA ARG A 72 -11.95 -11.48 -16.32
C ARG A 72 -12.83 -11.41 -15.09
N ARG A 73 -12.63 -10.41 -14.23
CA ARG A 73 -13.24 -10.32 -12.89
C ARG A 73 -13.12 -11.64 -12.14
N GLU A 74 -11.88 -12.09 -11.98
CA GLU A 74 -11.50 -13.34 -11.29
C GLU A 74 -12.34 -13.52 -10.02
N LYS A 75 -12.82 -14.75 -9.81
CA LYS A 75 -13.60 -15.11 -8.62
C LYS A 75 -12.72 -15.90 -7.67
N PHE A 76 -12.49 -15.34 -6.49
CA PHE A 76 -11.75 -16.00 -5.43
C PHE A 76 -12.29 -15.55 -4.07
N GLY A 77 -12.30 -16.46 -3.09
CA GLY A 77 -12.83 -16.19 -1.75
C GLY A 77 -14.36 -16.07 -1.67
N GLY A 78 -14.85 -15.61 -0.52
CA GLY A 78 -16.28 -15.53 -0.20
C GLY A 78 -16.93 -14.16 -0.50
N GLU A 79 -16.14 -13.14 -0.80
CA GLU A 79 -16.61 -11.78 -1.06
C GLU A 79 -15.92 -11.27 -2.36
N PRO A 80 -16.67 -11.08 -3.47
CA PRO A 80 -16.09 -10.66 -4.76
C PRO A 80 -15.48 -9.26 -4.80
N ASN A 81 -16.08 -8.27 -4.14
CA ASN A 81 -15.57 -6.90 -4.06
C ASN A 81 -14.27 -6.83 -3.26
N PHE A 82 -14.14 -7.60 -2.18
CA PHE A 82 -12.93 -7.70 -1.38
C PHE A 82 -11.79 -8.32 -2.19
N HIS A 83 -12.09 -9.32 -3.02
CA HIS A 83 -11.13 -9.87 -3.96
C HIS A 83 -10.73 -8.84 -5.02
N LEU A 84 -11.70 -8.20 -5.67
CA LEU A 84 -11.42 -7.14 -6.67
C LEU A 84 -10.61 -5.99 -6.06
N ARG A 85 -10.94 -5.54 -4.85
CA ARG A 85 -10.15 -4.56 -4.09
C ARG A 85 -8.70 -5.02 -3.93
N THR A 86 -8.49 -6.28 -3.59
CA THR A 86 -7.16 -6.88 -3.45
C THR A 86 -6.39 -6.87 -4.77
N LEU A 87 -7.04 -7.23 -5.88
CA LEU A 87 -6.44 -7.22 -7.21
C LEU A 87 -6.06 -5.80 -7.66
N TYR A 88 -6.98 -4.84 -7.55
CA TYR A 88 -6.72 -3.45 -7.93
C TYR A 88 -5.64 -2.81 -7.08
N TRP A 89 -5.64 -3.07 -5.76
CA TRP A 89 -4.57 -2.59 -4.88
C TRP A 89 -3.20 -3.18 -5.25
N ALA A 90 -3.15 -4.49 -5.50
CA ALA A 90 -1.92 -5.14 -5.94
C ALA A 90 -1.45 -4.59 -7.29
N LYS A 91 -2.36 -4.41 -8.26
CA LYS A 91 -2.04 -3.85 -9.57
C LYS A 91 -1.49 -2.43 -9.46
N ALA A 92 -2.10 -1.58 -8.62
CA ALA A 92 -1.64 -0.22 -8.40
C ALA A 92 -0.21 -0.15 -7.86
N ILE A 93 0.15 -1.05 -6.93
CA ILE A 93 1.52 -1.16 -6.42
C ILE A 93 2.47 -1.78 -7.45
N ALA A 94 2.03 -2.80 -8.19
CA ALA A 94 2.85 -3.45 -9.21
C ALA A 94 3.22 -2.47 -10.32
N ASP A 95 2.26 -1.68 -10.80
CA ASP A 95 2.48 -0.64 -11.82
C ASP A 95 3.48 0.41 -11.35
N TRP A 96 3.34 0.87 -10.10
CA TRP A 96 4.29 1.81 -9.53
C TRP A 96 5.68 1.20 -9.39
N MET A 97 5.79 -0.05 -8.94
CA MET A 97 7.08 -0.73 -8.83
C MET A 97 7.76 -0.96 -10.18
N ASP A 98 6.98 -1.21 -11.23
CA ASP A 98 7.49 -1.51 -12.58
C ASP A 98 7.89 -0.23 -13.33
N THR A 99 7.05 0.81 -13.25
CA THR A 99 7.19 2.01 -14.08
C THR A 99 7.76 3.22 -13.34
N GLY A 100 7.69 3.22 -12.00
CA GLY A 100 8.01 4.37 -11.16
C GLY A 100 6.91 5.45 -11.10
N TRP A 101 5.81 5.27 -11.85
CA TRP A 101 4.70 6.22 -11.94
C TRP A 101 3.51 5.79 -11.09
N ASN A 102 2.61 6.73 -10.82
CA ASN A 102 1.37 6.40 -10.14
C ASN A 102 0.44 5.56 -11.06
N SER A 103 -0.55 4.89 -10.47
CA SER A 103 -1.47 4.01 -11.19
C SER A 103 -2.90 4.48 -11.04
N ALA A 104 -3.65 4.49 -12.12
CA ALA A 104 -5.08 4.81 -12.09
C ALA A 104 -5.92 3.80 -11.28
N GLU A 105 -5.35 2.64 -10.93
CA GLU A 105 -6.08 1.57 -10.23
C GLU A 105 -6.37 1.86 -8.74
N TRP A 106 -5.79 2.92 -8.18
CA TRP A 106 -6.12 3.35 -6.81
C TRP A 106 -7.60 3.68 -6.63
N GLU A 107 -8.23 4.30 -7.63
CA GLU A 107 -9.65 4.64 -7.55
C GLU A 107 -10.53 3.38 -7.57
N ASN A 108 -10.21 2.41 -8.43
CA ASN A 108 -10.90 1.12 -8.41
C ASN A 108 -10.71 0.39 -7.07
N ALA A 109 -9.50 0.39 -6.51
CA ALA A 109 -9.25 -0.19 -5.19
C ALA A 109 -10.11 0.49 -4.09
N ARG A 110 -10.25 1.82 -4.13
CA ARG A 110 -11.10 2.60 -3.21
C ARG A 110 -12.59 2.23 -3.36
N VAL A 111 -13.10 2.21 -4.58
CA VAL A 111 -14.50 1.88 -4.88
C VAL A 111 -14.85 0.48 -4.39
N PHE A 112 -14.00 -0.52 -4.67
CA PHE A 112 -14.24 -1.89 -4.23
C PHE A 112 -14.03 -2.09 -2.73
N GLU A 113 -13.19 -1.29 -2.08
CA GLU A 113 -13.08 -1.29 -0.61
C GLU A 113 -14.40 -0.88 0.05
N GLU A 114 -15.01 0.21 -0.41
CA GLU A 114 -16.31 0.64 0.11
C GLU A 114 -17.42 -0.37 -0.23
N ALA A 115 -17.41 -0.92 -1.44
CA ALA A 115 -18.39 -1.93 -1.86
C ALA A 115 -18.31 -3.20 -0.99
N ALA A 116 -17.11 -3.62 -0.58
CA ALA A 116 -16.93 -4.76 0.30
C ALA A 116 -17.56 -4.56 1.69
N TRP A 117 -17.58 -3.33 2.21
CA TRP A 117 -18.24 -3.02 3.48
C TRP A 117 -19.77 -3.15 3.39
N ARG A 118 -20.34 -2.96 2.19
CA ARG A 118 -21.78 -2.99 1.92
C ARG A 118 -22.28 -4.35 1.44
N ASN A 119 -21.48 -5.41 1.57
CA ASN A 119 -21.87 -6.76 1.14
C ASN A 119 -23.23 -7.17 1.73
N GLU A 120 -24.19 -7.56 0.89
CA GLU A 120 -25.57 -7.83 1.33
C GLU A 120 -25.68 -9.03 2.28
N MET A 121 -24.82 -10.04 2.15
CA MET A 121 -24.85 -11.23 3.01
C MET A 121 -24.26 -10.93 4.40
N ARG A 122 -23.25 -10.07 4.46
CA ARG A 122 -22.60 -9.64 5.71
C ARG A 122 -22.07 -8.21 5.55
N PRO A 123 -22.91 -7.20 5.80
CA PRO A 123 -22.43 -5.83 5.89
C PRO A 123 -21.43 -5.72 7.04
N TRP A 124 -20.37 -4.95 6.84
CA TRP A 124 -19.39 -4.73 7.88
C TRP A 124 -20.01 -3.84 8.96
N PRO A 125 -19.90 -4.22 10.24
CA PRO A 125 -20.31 -3.33 11.32
C PRO A 125 -19.37 -2.12 11.38
N THR A 126 -19.88 -0.98 11.83
CA THR A 126 -19.16 0.30 11.89
C THR A 126 -17.77 0.20 12.54
N ASN A 127 -17.63 -0.59 13.60
CA ASN A 127 -16.35 -0.79 14.27
C ASN A 127 -15.33 -1.56 13.40
N GLU A 128 -15.76 -2.48 12.52
CA GLU A 128 -14.87 -3.16 11.57
C GLU A 128 -14.45 -2.22 10.44
N ILE A 129 -15.37 -1.39 9.93
CA ILE A 129 -15.04 -0.36 8.95
C ILE A 129 -13.97 0.59 9.51
N ILE A 130 -14.22 1.15 10.70
CA ILE A 130 -13.27 2.08 11.35
C ILE A 130 -11.97 1.37 11.73
N ARG A 131 -11.98 0.11 12.15
CA ARG A 131 -10.76 -0.57 12.59
C ARG A 131 -9.92 -1.03 11.42
N ASP A 132 -10.54 -1.77 10.49
CA ASP A 132 -9.84 -2.61 9.51
C ASP A 132 -9.91 -2.04 8.08
N GLY A 133 -11.00 -1.38 7.69
CA GLY A 133 -11.20 -0.91 6.32
C GLY A 133 -10.70 0.51 6.07
N LEU A 134 -10.98 1.44 6.99
CA LEU A 134 -10.78 2.86 6.76
C LEU A 134 -9.30 3.26 6.60
N ASP A 135 -8.34 2.48 7.09
CA ASP A 135 -6.91 2.76 6.86
C ASP A 135 -6.56 2.53 5.38
N ASP A 136 -7.05 1.43 4.79
CA ASP A 136 -6.81 1.10 3.38
C ASP A 136 -7.58 2.05 2.47
N TYR A 137 -8.87 2.32 2.75
CA TYR A 137 -9.66 3.29 1.98
C TYR A 137 -8.97 4.66 1.90
N MET A 138 -8.47 5.17 3.03
CA MET A 138 -7.81 6.48 3.07
C MET A 138 -6.49 6.49 2.30
N ALA A 139 -5.75 5.38 2.31
CA ALA A 139 -4.56 5.25 1.47
C ALA A 139 -4.92 5.30 -0.02
N PHE A 140 -5.99 4.60 -0.43
CA PHE A 140 -6.43 4.55 -1.83
C PHE A 140 -6.97 5.91 -2.29
N ALA A 141 -7.81 6.56 -1.47
CA ALA A 141 -8.35 7.88 -1.76
C ALA A 141 -7.26 8.94 -1.95
N TYR A 142 -6.24 8.95 -1.08
CA TYR A 142 -5.11 9.86 -1.23
C TYR A 142 -4.32 9.59 -2.52
N GLN A 143 -4.00 8.33 -2.81
CA GLN A 143 -3.24 7.96 -4.01
C GLN A 143 -4.02 8.20 -5.31
N ALA A 144 -5.36 8.16 -5.26
CA ALA A 144 -6.22 8.48 -6.39
C ALA A 144 -6.31 9.99 -6.66
N GLY A 145 -6.08 10.84 -5.66
CA GLY A 145 -6.08 12.30 -5.82
C GLY A 145 -4.89 12.87 -6.61
N ASP A 146 -3.90 12.03 -6.96
CA ASP A 146 -2.66 12.44 -7.64
C ASP A 146 -2.76 12.39 -9.18
N ASP A 147 -3.77 11.69 -9.76
CA ASP A 147 -3.87 11.52 -11.23
C ASP A 147 -5.21 12.01 -11.84
N ALA A 148 -5.10 13.03 -12.70
CA ALA A 148 -5.81 13.12 -13.98
C ALA A 148 -7.36 13.26 -14.05
N THR A 149 -8.01 13.96 -13.11
CA THR A 149 -9.25 14.68 -13.46
C THR A 149 -8.94 16.17 -13.60
N PRO A 150 -9.70 16.95 -14.41
CA PRO A 150 -9.49 18.40 -14.54
C PRO A 150 -9.44 19.15 -13.20
N ASP A 151 -10.02 18.54 -12.14
CA ASP A 151 -10.07 19.11 -10.80
C ASP A 151 -9.19 18.40 -9.76
N GLY A 152 -8.71 17.14 -9.97
CA GLY A 152 -7.76 16.38 -9.11
C GLY A 152 -8.16 16.15 -7.64
N MET A 153 -9.09 16.95 -7.13
CA MET A 153 -9.50 17.05 -5.72
C MET A 153 -10.52 15.98 -5.34
N GLU A 154 -11.11 15.26 -6.30
CA GLU A 154 -12.17 14.28 -6.03
C GLU A 154 -11.67 13.13 -5.13
N GLY A 155 -10.44 12.63 -5.35
CA GLY A 155 -9.84 11.61 -4.48
C GLY A 155 -9.63 12.11 -3.05
N PHE A 156 -9.11 13.33 -2.89
CA PHE A 156 -8.91 13.95 -1.58
C PHE A 156 -10.24 14.24 -0.87
N GLU A 157 -11.23 14.80 -1.57
CA GLU A 157 -12.55 15.06 -1.00
C GLU A 157 -13.29 13.76 -0.65
N ASN A 158 -13.17 12.71 -1.45
CA ASN A 158 -13.68 11.37 -1.10
C ASN A 158 -13.04 10.83 0.18
N GLY A 159 -11.73 11.06 0.36
CA GLY A 159 -11.02 10.72 1.59
C GLY A 159 -11.54 11.52 2.78
N ILE A 160 -11.69 12.84 2.62
CA ILE A 160 -12.20 13.73 3.66
C ILE A 160 -13.61 13.33 4.08
N GLN A 161 -14.56 13.26 3.14
CA GLN A 161 -15.95 12.92 3.42
C GLN A 161 -16.08 11.57 4.15
N MET A 162 -15.31 10.57 3.71
CA MET A 162 -15.34 9.24 4.32
C MET A 162 -14.78 9.25 5.75
N TYR A 163 -13.67 9.96 5.99
CA TYR A 163 -13.12 10.11 7.32
C TYR A 163 -14.07 10.86 8.25
N GLU A 164 -14.63 11.99 7.81
CA GLU A 164 -15.54 12.82 8.60
C GLU A 164 -16.82 12.07 8.96
N HIS A 165 -17.36 11.27 8.03
CA HIS A 165 -18.54 10.44 8.25
C HIS A 165 -18.34 9.39 9.35
N TRP A 166 -17.20 8.69 9.35
CA TRP A 166 -16.96 7.56 10.26
C TRP A 166 -16.23 7.93 11.55
N VAL A 167 -15.51 9.05 11.58
CA VAL A 167 -14.62 9.41 12.70
C VAL A 167 -15.00 10.75 13.33
N ASN A 168 -14.74 11.86 12.63
CA ASN A 168 -15.16 13.23 12.94
C ASN A 168 -14.50 14.22 11.97
N ASP A 169 -14.95 15.47 12.01
CA ASP A 169 -14.47 16.61 11.22
C ASP A 169 -13.23 17.31 11.80
N LYS A 170 -12.68 16.86 12.93
CA LYS A 170 -11.58 17.57 13.60
C LYS A 170 -10.24 17.25 12.95
N PRO A 171 -9.50 18.25 12.44
CA PRO A 171 -8.16 18.04 11.91
C PRO A 171 -7.23 17.45 13.00
N PRO A 172 -6.49 16.37 12.70
CA PRO A 172 -5.62 15.73 13.67
C PRO A 172 -4.38 16.57 13.96
N SER A 173 -3.91 16.55 15.21
CA SER A 173 -2.62 17.18 15.56
C SER A 173 -1.44 16.36 15.03
N LEU A 174 -0.58 16.94 14.19
CA LEU A 174 0.61 16.27 13.67
C LEU A 174 1.67 15.94 14.75
N LYS A 175 1.53 16.48 15.97
CA LYS A 175 2.47 16.25 17.09
C LYS A 175 2.36 14.85 17.70
N LYS A 176 1.21 14.19 17.57
CA LYS A 176 1.01 12.82 18.07
C LYS A 176 1.41 11.79 17.01
N THR A 177 1.52 10.53 17.42
CA THR A 177 1.61 9.42 16.45
C THR A 177 0.22 9.16 15.88
N LEU A 178 0.04 9.44 14.59
CA LEU A 178 -1.24 9.28 13.90
C LEU A 178 -1.48 7.82 13.51
N LYS A 179 -2.75 7.40 13.54
CA LYS A 179 -3.19 6.21 12.80
C LYS A 179 -3.09 6.48 11.29
N PRO A 180 -2.95 5.44 10.45
CA PRO A 180 -2.84 5.62 9.01
C PRO A 180 -3.99 6.47 8.42
N ARG A 181 -5.25 6.19 8.80
CA ARG A 181 -6.43 7.00 8.41
C ARG A 181 -6.36 8.47 8.81
N GLU A 182 -5.82 8.78 10.01
CA GLU A 182 -5.69 10.17 10.48
C GLU A 182 -4.59 10.89 9.68
N TYR A 183 -3.51 10.19 9.35
CA TYR A 183 -2.42 10.74 8.55
C TYR A 183 -2.87 11.04 7.12
N ALA A 184 -3.51 10.08 6.45
CA ALA A 184 -4.07 10.31 5.12
C ALA A 184 -5.17 11.38 5.10
N TYR A 185 -5.97 11.50 6.17
CA TYR A 185 -6.92 12.62 6.29
C TYR A 185 -6.20 13.97 6.32
N ALA A 186 -5.11 14.11 7.08
CA ALA A 186 -4.31 15.33 7.09
C ALA A 186 -3.71 15.64 5.71
N LEU A 187 -3.29 14.62 4.96
CA LEU A 187 -2.80 14.77 3.59
C LEU A 187 -3.91 15.20 2.62
N CYS A 188 -5.10 14.64 2.72
CA CYS A 188 -6.24 15.04 1.90
C CYS A 188 -6.67 16.49 2.20
N LEU A 189 -6.72 16.87 3.49
CA LEU A 189 -6.95 18.27 3.89
C LEU A 189 -5.89 19.22 3.32
N TYR A 190 -4.62 18.81 3.36
CA TYR A 190 -3.54 19.59 2.75
C TYR A 190 -3.70 19.77 1.24
N GLY A 191 -4.14 18.71 0.54
CA GLY A 191 -4.33 18.73 -0.91
C GLY A 191 -5.58 19.48 -1.39
N ALA A 192 -6.66 19.50 -0.60
CA ALA A 192 -7.97 20.02 -1.05
C ALA A 192 -8.54 21.19 -0.23
N ARG A 193 -8.08 21.41 1.01
CA ARG A 193 -8.62 22.42 1.93
C ARG A 193 -7.50 23.28 2.56
N PRO A 194 -6.82 24.11 1.75
CA PRO A 194 -5.64 24.86 2.18
C PRO A 194 -5.90 25.77 3.40
N GLU A 195 -7.10 26.32 3.54
CA GLU A 195 -7.49 27.13 4.69
C GLU A 195 -7.50 26.34 6.01
N ILE A 196 -7.91 25.07 5.98
CA ILE A 196 -7.86 24.18 7.14
C ILE A 196 -6.42 23.76 7.39
N ALA A 197 -5.67 23.43 6.33
CA ALA A 197 -4.27 23.02 6.42
C ALA A 197 -3.39 24.12 7.07
N ASP A 198 -3.54 25.37 6.61
CA ASP A 198 -2.82 26.53 7.13
C ASP A 198 -3.17 26.81 8.59
N ALA A 199 -4.47 26.78 8.94
CA ALA A 199 -4.92 26.96 10.32
C ALA A 199 -4.38 25.90 11.30
N ASN A 200 -4.00 24.73 10.79
CA ASN A 200 -3.45 23.61 11.56
C ASN A 200 -1.94 23.40 11.37
N ALA A 201 -1.25 24.34 10.70
CA ALA A 201 0.18 24.31 10.44
C ALA A 201 0.65 23.04 9.71
N TYR A 202 -0.13 22.57 8.74
CA TYR A 202 0.24 21.44 7.89
C TYR A 202 1.20 21.91 6.80
N THR A 203 2.51 21.86 7.08
CA THR A 203 3.54 22.08 6.06
C THR A 203 4.02 20.74 5.49
N PRO A 204 4.64 20.71 4.30
CA PRO A 204 5.25 19.50 3.76
C PRO A 204 6.20 18.80 4.75
N GLU A 205 7.02 19.56 5.47
CA GLU A 205 7.96 19.04 6.47
C GLU A 205 7.23 18.45 7.68
N ALA A 206 6.19 19.13 8.17
CA ALA A 206 5.40 18.66 9.30
C ALA A 206 4.64 17.38 8.98
N LEU A 207 4.09 17.28 7.77
CA LEU A 207 3.40 16.10 7.25
C LEU A 207 4.39 14.94 7.01
N PHE A 208 5.57 15.21 6.46
CA PHE A 208 6.61 14.20 6.29
C PHE A 208 7.03 13.61 7.63
N GLU A 209 7.31 14.45 8.62
CA GLU A 209 7.68 14.00 9.97
C GLU A 209 6.55 13.23 10.68
N ALA A 210 5.29 13.63 10.46
CA ALA A 210 4.13 12.88 10.95
C ALA A 210 4.01 11.51 10.28
N GLY A 211 4.22 11.44 8.97
CA GLY A 211 4.26 10.22 8.18
C GLY A 211 5.31 9.24 8.68
N ARG A 212 6.54 9.72 8.92
CA ARG A 212 7.61 8.91 9.51
C ARG A 212 7.28 8.37 10.90
N ARG A 213 6.65 9.17 11.76
CA ARG A 213 6.16 8.67 13.07
C ARG A 213 5.12 7.57 12.90
N MET A 214 4.20 7.73 11.94
CA MET A 214 3.20 6.71 11.61
C MET A 214 3.88 5.44 11.07
N LEU A 215 4.85 5.54 10.17
CA LEU A 215 5.62 4.40 9.67
C LEU A 215 6.34 3.64 10.79
N LYS A 216 7.02 4.36 11.70
CA LYS A 216 7.70 3.76 12.88
C LYS A 216 6.77 2.96 13.78
N ALA A 217 5.50 3.36 13.87
CA ALA A 217 4.51 2.68 14.70
C ALA A 217 3.88 1.44 14.04
N ASN A 218 4.16 1.17 12.74
CA ASN A 218 3.46 0.14 11.97
C ASN A 218 4.36 -0.79 11.16
N LEU A 219 5.43 -0.30 10.50
CA LEU A 219 6.25 -1.09 9.56
C LEU A 219 6.79 -2.38 10.17
N GLU A 220 7.50 -2.26 11.29
CA GLU A 220 8.31 -3.35 11.83
C GLU A 220 7.48 -4.57 12.26
N SER A 221 6.41 -4.37 13.03
CA SER A 221 5.68 -5.46 13.69
C SER A 221 4.28 -5.70 13.14
N LYS A 222 3.57 -4.65 12.71
CA LYS A 222 2.17 -4.75 12.26
C LYS A 222 2.05 -5.00 10.76
N TRP A 223 3.01 -4.51 9.97
CA TRP A 223 3.00 -4.69 8.53
C TRP A 223 4.00 -5.76 8.11
N PHE A 224 5.30 -5.47 8.03
CA PHE A 224 6.29 -6.43 7.55
C PHE A 224 6.46 -7.63 8.48
N GLY A 225 6.47 -7.41 9.80
CA GLY A 225 6.47 -8.50 10.79
C GLY A 225 5.21 -9.39 10.76
N ALA A 226 4.13 -8.92 10.14
CA ALA A 226 2.88 -9.67 9.94
C ALA A 226 2.67 -10.11 8.48
N GLY A 227 3.66 -9.92 7.60
CA GLY A 227 3.58 -10.31 6.19
C GLY A 227 2.77 -9.38 5.28
N GLN A 228 2.35 -8.21 5.75
CA GLN A 228 1.55 -7.25 4.99
C GLN A 228 2.45 -6.32 4.15
N PHE A 229 3.24 -6.91 3.25
CA PHE A 229 4.27 -6.20 2.48
C PHE A 229 3.69 -5.13 1.54
N ILE A 230 2.59 -5.43 0.84
CA ILE A 230 1.91 -4.46 -0.04
C ILE A 230 1.43 -3.24 0.76
N ARG A 231 0.88 -3.45 1.97
CA ARG A 231 0.46 -2.37 2.85
C ARG A 231 1.62 -1.50 3.30
N GLY A 232 2.72 -2.11 3.76
CA GLY A 232 3.91 -1.36 4.12
C GLY A 232 4.50 -0.57 2.95
N ALA A 233 4.55 -1.16 1.75
CA ALA A 233 4.99 -0.48 0.53
C ALA A 233 4.08 0.69 0.15
N THR A 234 2.76 0.54 0.30
CA THR A 234 1.78 1.60 0.03
C THR A 234 2.05 2.82 0.89
N TRP A 235 2.24 2.63 2.20
CA TRP A 235 2.50 3.75 3.11
C TRP A 235 3.91 4.33 2.97
N LEU A 236 4.91 3.52 2.61
CA LEU A 236 6.23 4.03 2.22
C LEU A 236 6.15 4.91 0.99
N LYS A 237 5.38 4.51 -0.03
CA LYS A 237 5.10 5.32 -1.21
C LYS A 237 4.45 6.65 -0.81
N ILE A 238 3.38 6.63 0.00
CA ILE A 238 2.69 7.84 0.46
C ILE A 238 3.64 8.83 1.17
N VAL A 239 4.57 8.34 1.99
CA VAL A 239 5.44 9.22 2.80
C VAL A 239 6.67 9.70 2.03
N TYR A 240 7.29 8.83 1.21
CA TYR A 240 8.60 9.09 0.62
C TYR A 240 8.59 9.39 -0.87
N TRP A 241 7.61 8.89 -1.63
CA TRP A 241 7.58 9.06 -3.08
C TRP A 241 6.87 10.37 -3.45
N LYS A 242 7.52 11.18 -4.29
CA LYS A 242 7.05 12.52 -4.69
C LYS A 242 6.66 12.64 -6.16
N GLY A 243 6.76 11.56 -6.94
CA GLY A 243 6.52 11.58 -8.39
C GLY A 243 7.54 12.38 -9.22
N ASP A 244 8.60 12.91 -8.61
CA ASP A 244 9.61 13.76 -9.24
C ASP A 244 10.87 12.99 -9.70
N GLY A 245 10.86 11.66 -9.58
CA GLY A 245 12.00 10.80 -9.91
C GLY A 245 13.15 10.84 -8.90
N SER A 246 13.01 11.54 -7.76
CA SER A 246 14.05 11.62 -6.73
C SER A 246 14.37 10.28 -6.06
N LEU A 247 13.40 9.36 -6.00
CA LEU A 247 13.55 8.00 -5.52
C LEU A 247 12.90 7.02 -6.50
N THR A 248 13.63 5.95 -6.84
CA THR A 248 13.03 4.78 -7.50
C THR A 248 12.14 4.01 -6.52
N PRO A 249 11.20 3.17 -7.00
CA PRO A 249 10.39 2.33 -6.13
C PRO A 249 11.21 1.46 -5.17
N LEU A 250 12.34 0.91 -5.64
CA LEU A 250 13.27 0.15 -4.79
C LEU A 250 13.82 1.03 -3.67
N GLN A 251 14.34 2.22 -3.99
CA GLN A 251 14.86 3.16 -3.00
C GLN A 251 13.78 3.59 -2.00
N THR A 252 12.55 3.84 -2.46
CA THR A 252 11.39 4.13 -1.60
C THR A 252 11.08 2.98 -0.65
N ILE A 253 11.08 1.72 -1.12
CA ILE A 253 10.86 0.56 -0.27
C ILE A 253 11.98 0.40 0.76
N LEU A 254 13.24 0.64 0.36
CA LEU A 254 14.39 0.56 1.27
C LEU A 254 14.41 1.66 2.34
N LYS A 255 13.64 2.75 2.18
CA LYS A 255 13.40 3.73 3.25
C LYS A 255 12.72 3.15 4.48
N ALA A 256 12.15 1.94 4.37
CA ALA A 256 11.68 1.21 5.54
C ALA A 256 12.71 1.13 6.67
N TYR A 257 14.00 0.96 6.36
CA TYR A 257 15.04 0.86 7.38
C TYR A 257 15.28 2.15 8.15
N ASP A 258 14.90 3.31 7.60
CA ASP A 258 14.96 4.59 8.31
C ASP A 258 13.86 4.70 9.39
N ASP A 259 12.82 3.85 9.29
CA ASP A 259 11.62 3.88 10.13
C ASP A 259 11.31 2.53 10.82
N MET A 260 12.23 1.57 10.81
CA MET A 260 12.14 0.34 11.62
C MET A 260 13.23 0.36 12.70
N PRO A 261 13.01 1.03 13.86
CA PRO A 261 14.08 1.38 14.79
C PRO A 261 14.80 0.17 15.42
N ASN A 262 14.17 -1.01 15.48
CA ASN A 262 14.82 -2.21 16.02
C ASN A 262 15.23 -3.22 14.94
N VAL A 263 15.12 -2.85 13.65
CA VAL A 263 15.57 -3.68 12.54
C VAL A 263 16.78 -3.03 11.89
N LYS A 264 17.96 -3.58 12.17
CA LYS A 264 19.20 -3.12 11.53
C LYS A 264 19.19 -3.50 10.05
N ARG A 265 19.48 -2.54 9.17
CA ARG A 265 19.73 -2.81 7.75
C ARG A 265 20.95 -3.73 7.59
N PRO A 266 20.81 -4.93 7.00
CA PRO A 266 21.94 -5.82 6.78
C PRO A 266 22.89 -5.30 5.69
N ASP A 267 24.17 -5.66 5.81
CA ASP A 267 25.22 -5.23 4.87
C ASP A 267 24.99 -5.74 3.43
N PHE A 268 24.25 -6.84 3.26
CA PHE A 268 23.89 -7.37 1.95
C PHE A 268 22.76 -6.61 1.25
N VAL A 269 22.12 -5.65 1.92
CA VAL A 269 21.06 -4.83 1.32
C VAL A 269 21.69 -3.54 0.79
N VAL A 270 22.01 -3.53 -0.49
CA VAL A 270 22.61 -2.38 -1.20
C VAL A 270 21.51 -1.60 -1.92
N GLY A 271 21.52 -0.26 -1.84
CA GLY A 271 20.49 0.61 -2.45
C GLY A 271 20.26 1.93 -1.75
#